data_AF-A0A9D4J2I8-F1
#
_entry.id   AF-A0A9D4J2I8-F1
#
_cell.length_a   1.000
_cell.length_b   1.000
_cell.length_c   1.000
_cell.angle_alpha   90.00
_cell.angle_beta   90.00
_cell.angle_gamma   90.00
#
_symmetry.space_group_name_H-M   'P 1'
#
loop_
_entity.id
_entity.type
_entity.pdbx_description
1 polymer ?
#
loop_
_entity_poly.entity_id
_entity_poly.type
_entity_poly.pdbx_seq_one_letter_code
_entity_poly.pdbx_strand_id
1 'polypeptide(L)'
;MASNLNNSQQKGSDVFYDVCCSVCEEDGIHNEGLFHCKICFKTYCDECVKMHKKLHKDHAVSAKCDGESWYVANKVDDTIELCEEHTTERLTMFCEDHEQLLCHLCLLLSHRQCSKVFTLAEQAKSNSQRIPLVQVTKGIEKSQKRLKDMVDKGKDTIKSLKASYEQICEEILDERRQINENLDRLQQNTIRELESIHERLNNSIEDDTKRCLECISKLKIYGAKLKDNILPERTFITLRKCIDQTAAADSLLKSMLKNDGTDIKFQPNRELIQCHADCTDLGKIIIGDPQHNVDPNKIVSIEDKSEYNVQTATDKYTCAITGICTTSNGDLVIADCYNNCVKLLNQAYKVIDQVQLPTTPWSMCSISSFEMAVTVSKYNAHAVCKYEADALNGIHFLRVDDGKIIRKQVLKMNHACYGIAHVDAEVFVTSGTALYEYTMDGRLVKKLYEDRTRQARVQCTFIPLPGDDYQDQFSQLGVVLTFQDVDGTSTSAAPLRPLFRTQSRIEVYTNPQSGQDHPDL
;
A
#
# COMPACT_ATOMS: atom_id res chain seq x y z
N MET A 1 71.01 -14.88 57.42
CA MET A 1 72.42 -14.64 57.03
C MET A 1 72.39 -14.33 55.55
N ALA A 2 72.32 -13.04 55.21
CA ALA A 2 73.43 -12.25 54.64
C ALA A 2 73.56 -12.55 53.13
N SER A 3 73.49 -11.57 52.22
CA SER A 3 74.16 -10.27 52.29
C SER A 3 73.50 -9.21 51.40
N ASN A 4 73.33 -8.03 51.99
CA ASN A 4 73.34 -6.73 51.32
C ASN A 4 74.67 -6.50 50.59
N LEU A 5 74.64 -5.71 49.52
CA LEU A 5 75.62 -4.63 49.31
C LEU A 5 74.94 -3.46 48.57
N ASN A 6 74.82 -2.36 49.31
CA ASN A 6 74.49 -1.00 48.87
C ASN A 6 75.64 -0.38 48.05
N ASN A 7 75.31 0.46 47.07
CA ASN A 7 75.72 1.88 46.99
C ASN A 7 75.09 2.49 45.73
N SER A 8 74.06 3.34 45.83
CA SER A 8 74.07 4.77 46.20
C SER A 8 74.67 5.69 45.11
N GLN A 9 73.78 6.33 44.35
CA GLN A 9 73.92 7.73 43.91
C GLN A 9 72.52 8.34 43.68
N GLN A 10 72.17 9.26 44.58
CA GLN A 10 71.17 10.34 44.47
C GLN A 10 71.53 11.26 43.27
N LYS A 11 70.69 12.12 42.65
CA LYS A 11 69.51 12.89 43.09
C LYS A 11 68.93 13.61 41.85
N GLY A 12 67.62 13.81 41.81
CA GLY A 12 66.93 14.65 40.84
C GLY A 12 65.43 14.41 40.95
N SER A 13 64.85 14.82 42.08
CA SER A 13 63.40 14.72 42.31
C SER A 13 62.70 15.75 41.43
N ASP A 14 62.01 15.31 40.38
CA ASP A 14 61.00 16.13 39.71
C ASP A 14 59.91 16.44 40.74
N VAL A 15 59.94 17.66 41.27
CA VAL A 15 58.86 18.18 42.11
C VAL A 15 57.73 18.55 41.15
N PHE A 16 56.72 17.69 41.07
CA PHE A 16 55.50 18.00 40.33
C PHE A 16 54.71 19.03 41.12
N TYR A 17 54.56 20.23 40.56
CA TYR A 17 53.73 21.29 41.13
C TYR A 17 52.32 21.20 40.55
N ASP A 18 51.29 21.39 41.39
CA ASP A 18 49.87 21.37 40.94
C ASP A 18 49.56 22.46 39.90
N VAL A 19 50.33 23.56 39.87
CA VAL A 19 50.25 24.61 38.85
C VAL A 19 51.66 25.15 38.58
N CYS A 20 52.07 25.16 37.32
CA CYS A 20 53.39 25.65 36.88
C CYS A 20 53.34 27.10 36.40
N CYS A 21 54.50 27.75 36.36
CA CYS A 21 54.68 29.07 35.75
C CYS A 21 54.69 28.97 34.22
N SER A 22 53.72 29.58 33.55
CA SER A 22 53.54 29.49 32.09
C SER A 22 54.77 29.97 31.31
N VAL A 23 55.51 30.97 31.82
CA VAL A 23 56.72 31.49 31.16
C VAL A 23 57.91 30.56 31.33
N CYS A 24 58.03 29.90 32.48
CA CYS A 24 59.13 28.96 32.71
C CYS A 24 58.91 27.66 31.93
N GLU A 25 57.66 27.22 31.76
CA GLU A 25 57.31 26.07 30.94
C GLU A 25 57.68 26.26 29.47
N GLU A 26 57.52 27.47 28.93
CA GLU A 26 57.96 27.82 27.57
C GLU A 26 59.48 27.62 27.38
N ASP A 27 60.27 27.77 28.45
CA ASP A 27 61.72 27.55 28.49
C ASP A 27 62.11 26.14 28.99
N GLY A 28 61.15 25.24 29.17
CA GLY A 28 61.36 23.86 29.65
C GLY A 28 61.69 23.72 31.13
N ILE A 29 61.52 24.79 31.91
CA ILE A 29 61.80 24.85 33.35
C ILE A 29 60.48 24.77 34.13
N HIS A 30 60.37 23.79 35.03
CA HIS A 30 59.13 23.55 35.78
C HIS A 30 59.19 24.21 37.16
N ASN A 31 58.95 25.51 37.21
CA ASN A 31 58.83 26.26 38.47
C ASN A 31 57.37 26.37 38.92
N GLU A 32 57.13 26.39 40.23
CA GLU A 32 55.78 26.57 40.79
C GLU A 32 55.17 27.92 40.38
N GLY A 33 53.93 27.88 39.88
CA GLY A 33 53.10 29.04 39.62
C GLY A 33 52.45 29.54 40.91
N LEU A 34 52.99 30.62 41.47
CA LEU A 34 52.52 31.23 42.72
C LEU A 34 51.64 32.46 42.51
N PHE A 35 51.64 33.03 41.30
CA PHE A 35 50.91 34.25 40.96
C PHE A 35 50.06 34.07 39.70
N HIS A 36 48.86 34.63 39.64
CA HIS A 36 47.96 34.58 38.49
C HIS A 36 47.57 35.99 38.06
N CYS A 37 47.76 36.30 36.78
CA CYS A 37 47.27 37.55 36.20
C CYS A 37 45.89 37.32 35.58
N LYS A 38 44.87 38.00 36.10
CA LYS A 38 43.48 37.88 35.61
C LYS A 38 43.27 38.46 34.20
N ILE A 39 44.21 39.27 33.73
CA ILE A 39 44.15 39.91 32.41
C ILE A 39 44.85 39.04 31.36
N CYS A 40 46.03 38.51 31.68
CA CYS A 40 46.79 37.64 30.78
C CYS A 40 46.39 36.16 30.86
N PHE A 41 45.63 35.77 31.88
CA PHE A 41 45.27 34.39 32.19
C PHE A 41 46.45 33.42 32.32
N LYS A 42 47.66 33.96 32.56
CA LYS A 42 48.90 33.19 32.78
C LYS A 42 49.27 33.14 34.26
N THR A 43 49.95 32.07 34.63
CA THR A 43 50.50 31.83 35.96
C THR A 43 52.00 32.08 35.97
N TYR A 44 52.52 32.62 37.07
CA TYR A 44 53.89 33.10 37.19
C TYR A 44 54.52 32.64 38.50
N CYS A 45 55.81 32.31 38.47
CA CYS A 45 56.63 32.14 39.67
C CYS A 45 57.04 33.52 40.23
N ASP A 46 57.69 33.53 41.40
CA ASP A 46 58.17 34.75 42.06
C ASP A 46 59.06 35.65 41.18
N GLU A 47 59.87 35.07 40.29
CA GLU A 47 60.76 35.85 39.42
C GLU A 47 60.02 36.40 38.20
N CYS A 48 59.24 35.56 37.51
CA CYS A 48 58.50 35.98 36.32
C CYS A 48 57.42 37.03 36.65
N VAL A 49 56.80 36.97 37.83
CA VAL A 49 55.80 37.98 38.23
C VAL A 49 56.42 39.37 38.43
N LYS A 50 57.67 39.46 38.90
CA LYS A 50 58.37 40.74 39.09
C LYS A 50 58.62 41.42 37.76
N MET A 51 58.99 40.66 36.73
CA MET A 51 59.15 41.16 35.37
C MET A 51 57.79 41.58 34.79
N HIS A 52 56.77 40.74 34.95
CA HIS A 52 55.42 41.01 34.48
C HIS A 52 54.85 42.32 35.04
N LYS A 53 54.96 42.53 36.36
CA LYS A 53 54.51 43.77 37.02
C LYS A 53 55.28 45.03 36.59
N LYS A 54 56.54 44.88 36.15
CA LYS A 54 57.34 46.01 35.63
C LYS A 54 56.90 46.42 34.22
N LEU A 55 56.58 45.45 33.37
CA LEU A 55 56.18 45.67 31.98
C LEU A 55 54.69 46.02 31.85
N HIS A 56 53.84 45.43 32.69
CA HIS A 56 52.38 45.60 32.67
C HIS A 56 51.90 46.13 34.02
N LYS A 57 52.12 47.42 34.27
CA LYS A 57 51.78 48.08 35.55
C LYS A 57 50.27 48.07 35.85
N ASP A 58 49.46 47.95 34.82
CA ASP A 58 48.00 48.06 34.89
C ASP A 58 47.34 46.68 35.12
N HIS A 59 48.13 45.61 35.13
CA HIS A 59 47.63 44.26 35.31
C HIS A 59 47.51 43.89 36.78
N ALA A 60 46.31 43.50 37.19
CA ALA A 60 46.06 42.97 38.53
C ALA A 60 46.55 41.51 38.62
N VAL A 61 47.47 41.26 39.57
CA VAL A 61 48.05 39.94 39.82
C VAL A 61 47.74 39.49 41.25
N SER A 62 47.20 38.29 41.40
CA SER A 62 46.82 37.68 42.68
C SER A 62 47.81 36.57 43.05
N ALA A 63 48.14 36.44 44.35
CA ALA A 63 48.99 35.38 44.87
C ALA A 63 48.16 34.14 45.25
N LYS A 64 48.78 32.96 45.21
CA LYS A 64 48.19 31.68 45.65
C LYS A 64 47.96 31.74 47.16
N CYS A 65 46.71 31.58 47.60
CA CYS A 65 46.34 31.53 49.01
C CYS A 65 46.00 30.09 49.42
N ASP A 66 46.38 29.71 50.64
CA ASP A 66 46.17 28.35 51.16
C ASP A 66 44.66 28.03 51.24
N GLY A 67 44.21 27.09 50.41
CA GLY A 67 42.82 26.64 50.35
C GLY A 67 42.07 26.97 49.05
N GLU A 68 42.61 27.83 48.18
CA GLU A 68 42.09 28.00 46.82
C GLU A 68 42.86 27.09 45.86
N SER A 69 42.23 25.99 45.47
CA SER A 69 42.76 25.19 44.37
C SER A 69 42.70 26.01 43.09
N TRP A 70 43.86 26.35 42.53
CA TRP A 70 43.98 26.91 41.19
C TRP A 70 43.74 25.83 40.12
N TYR A 71 42.72 24.98 40.35
CA TYR A 71 42.11 24.22 39.27
C TYR A 71 41.52 25.25 38.31
N VAL A 72 42.36 25.73 37.40
CA VAL A 72 41.97 26.23 36.08
C VAL A 72 41.52 25.00 35.30
N ALA A 73 40.49 24.30 35.81
CA ALA A 73 39.49 23.82 34.88
C ALA A 73 39.02 25.09 34.18
N ASN A 74 39.15 25.11 32.86
CA ASN A 74 38.62 26.11 31.96
C ASN A 74 37.13 26.36 32.24
N LYS A 75 36.79 27.02 33.36
CA LYS A 75 35.63 27.88 33.45
C LYS A 75 36.03 29.12 32.67
N VAL A 76 36.06 28.95 31.35
CA VAL A 76 35.61 29.99 30.45
C VAL A 76 34.32 30.46 31.10
N ASP A 77 34.32 31.71 31.56
CA ASP A 77 33.08 32.38 31.91
C ASP A 77 32.10 32.08 30.76
N ASP A 78 30.99 31.38 31.01
CA ASP A 78 30.02 30.93 29.99
C ASP A 78 29.42 32.11 29.19
N THR A 79 29.83 33.34 29.50
CA THR A 79 29.52 34.58 28.78
C THR A 79 30.52 34.93 27.67
N ILE A 80 31.62 34.19 27.51
CA ILE A 80 32.69 34.48 26.54
C ILE A 80 32.65 33.48 25.41
N GLU A 81 32.14 33.91 24.26
CA GLU A 81 32.14 33.14 23.02
C GLU A 81 33.53 33.14 22.36
N LEU A 82 34.04 31.93 22.10
CA LEU A 82 35.34 31.71 21.45
C LEU A 82 35.16 31.51 19.94
N CYS A 83 36.20 31.83 19.18
CA CYS A 83 36.19 31.63 17.74
C CYS A 83 36.26 30.14 17.39
N GLU A 84 35.39 29.68 16.50
CA GLU A 84 35.36 28.28 16.06
C GLU A 84 36.65 27.87 15.32
N GLU A 85 37.28 28.77 14.57
CA GLU A 85 38.54 28.52 13.84
C GLU A 85 39.79 28.72 14.72
N HIS A 86 39.71 29.62 15.70
CA HIS A 86 40.81 29.97 16.60
C HIS A 86 40.34 29.77 18.04
N THR A 87 40.27 28.52 18.48
CA THR A 87 39.57 28.07 19.70
C THR A 87 40.11 28.66 21.01
N THR A 88 41.28 29.29 21.01
CA THR A 88 41.84 30.01 22.18
C THR A 88 41.51 31.50 22.18
N GLU A 89 40.99 32.02 21.08
CA GLU A 89 40.75 33.44 20.86
C GLU A 89 39.28 33.82 21.02
N ARG A 90 39.05 34.98 21.64
CA ARG A 90 37.70 35.50 21.89
C ARG A 90 37.15 36.21 20.66
N LEU A 91 35.85 36.08 20.44
CA LEU A 91 35.13 36.89 19.47
C LEU A 91 35.03 38.33 19.98
N THR A 92 35.58 39.28 19.23
CA THR A 92 35.64 40.70 19.64
C THR A 92 35.17 41.66 18.56
N MET A 93 34.98 41.18 17.33
CA MET A 93 34.62 42.00 16.16
C MET A 93 33.51 41.33 15.33
N PHE A 94 32.87 42.10 14.46
CA PHE A 94 31.91 41.64 13.47
C PHE A 94 32.26 42.22 12.10
N CYS A 95 32.26 41.38 11.07
CA CYS A 95 32.43 41.79 9.69
C CYS A 95 31.07 41.85 9.01
N GLU A 96 30.64 43.04 8.55
CA GLU A 96 29.41 43.19 7.78
C GLU A 96 29.54 42.66 6.36
N ASP A 97 30.75 42.71 5.78
CA ASP A 97 30.97 42.23 4.40
C ASP A 97 30.71 40.71 4.27
N HIS A 98 30.81 39.97 5.39
CA HIS A 98 30.62 38.51 5.44
C HIS A 98 29.55 38.06 6.45
N GLU A 99 28.91 38.98 7.16
CA GLU A 99 27.96 38.73 8.26
C GLU A 99 28.46 37.74 9.32
N GLN A 100 29.71 37.89 9.76
CA GLN A 100 30.40 36.93 10.65
C GLN A 100 31.03 37.58 11.89
N LEU A 101 30.99 36.86 13.02
CA LEU A 101 31.73 37.20 14.24
C LEU A 101 33.20 36.78 14.10
N LEU A 102 34.12 37.66 14.50
CA LEU A 102 35.56 37.50 14.30
C LEU A 102 36.34 37.62 15.61
N CYS A 103 37.42 36.84 15.73
CA CYS A 103 38.52 37.16 16.63
C CYS A 103 39.58 38.01 15.92
N HIS A 104 40.61 38.42 16.67
CA HIS A 104 41.70 39.23 16.13
C HIS A 104 42.51 38.51 15.03
N LEU A 105 42.62 37.18 15.10
CA LEU A 105 43.31 36.37 14.09
C LEU A 105 42.50 36.26 12.79
N CYS A 106 41.18 36.04 12.86
CA CYS A 106 40.31 36.02 11.67
C CYS A 106 40.40 37.34 10.89
N LEU A 107 40.49 38.48 11.59
CA LEU A 107 40.68 39.78 10.94
C LEU A 107 41.99 39.86 10.15
N LEU A 108 43.09 39.39 10.73
CA LEU A 108 44.41 39.48 10.13
C LEU A 108 44.61 38.49 8.97
N LEU A 109 44.02 37.30 9.08
CA LEU A 109 44.24 36.19 8.16
C LEU A 109 43.22 36.16 7.01
N SER A 110 41.93 36.36 7.30
CA SER A 110 40.84 36.09 6.35
C SER A 110 40.05 37.36 5.98
N HIS A 111 39.97 38.34 6.88
CA HIS A 111 39.14 39.55 6.68
C HIS A 111 39.96 40.83 6.50
N ARG A 112 41.27 40.73 6.20
CA ARG A 112 42.18 41.89 6.12
C ARG A 112 41.79 42.92 5.07
N GLN A 113 41.11 42.49 4.00
CA GLN A 113 40.64 43.35 2.91
C GLN A 113 39.18 43.82 3.10
N CYS A 114 38.50 43.36 4.17
CA CYS A 114 37.15 43.81 4.47
C CYS A 114 37.18 45.25 4.95
N SER A 115 36.27 46.06 4.44
CA SER A 115 36.23 47.50 4.73
C SER A 115 35.25 47.83 5.86
N LYS A 116 34.31 46.91 6.15
CA LYS A 116 33.26 47.07 7.15
C LYS A 116 33.42 46.07 8.28
N VAL A 117 34.46 46.28 9.08
CA VAL A 117 34.70 45.52 10.31
C VAL A 117 34.55 46.46 11.49
N PHE A 118 33.70 46.06 12.44
CA PHE A 118 33.37 46.85 13.62
C PHE A 118 33.65 46.02 14.88
N THR A 119 33.92 46.70 15.98
CA THR A 119 33.94 46.02 17.28
C THR A 119 32.53 45.58 17.66
N LEU A 120 32.39 44.51 18.45
CA LEU A 120 31.06 44.06 18.90
C LEU A 120 30.30 45.13 19.69
N ALA A 121 31.02 46.00 20.42
CA ALA A 121 30.41 47.11 21.15
C ALA A 121 29.80 48.18 20.23
N GLU A 122 30.43 48.45 19.09
CA GLU A 122 29.90 49.34 18.05
C GLU A 122 28.71 48.71 17.34
N GLN A 123 28.83 47.43 16.98
CA GLN A 123 27.77 46.71 16.28
C GLN A 123 26.53 46.48 17.17
N ALA A 124 26.69 46.20 18.46
CA ALA A 124 25.58 46.00 19.40
C ALA A 124 24.73 47.27 19.56
N LYS A 125 25.36 48.46 19.56
CA LYS A 125 24.64 49.75 19.59
C LYS A 125 23.84 49.99 18.30
N SER A 126 24.34 49.54 17.15
CA SER A 126 23.65 49.62 15.86
C SER A 126 22.52 48.59 15.74
N ASN A 127 22.77 47.33 16.14
CA ASN A 127 21.84 46.21 15.99
C ASN A 127 20.66 46.26 16.97
N SER A 128 20.85 46.79 18.18
CA SER A 128 19.74 47.00 19.14
C SER A 128 18.62 47.90 18.60
N GLN A 129 18.89 48.67 17.52
CA GLN A 129 17.91 49.50 16.82
C GLN A 129 17.35 48.84 15.54
N ARG A 130 18.01 47.81 14.98
CA ARG A 130 17.69 47.20 13.67
C ARG A 130 17.02 45.82 13.77
N ILE A 131 17.36 45.02 14.77
CA ILE A 131 16.81 43.66 14.96
C ILE A 131 16.14 43.61 16.34
N PRO A 132 14.81 43.71 16.42
CA PRO A 132 14.13 43.58 17.70
C PRO A 132 14.37 42.16 18.25
N LEU A 133 15.10 42.04 19.36
CA LEU A 133 15.30 40.77 20.06
C LEU A 133 13.97 40.02 20.28
N VAL A 134 12.89 40.78 20.52
CA VAL A 134 11.51 40.28 20.63
C VAL A 134 11.00 39.54 19.39
N GLN A 135 11.41 39.94 18.17
CA GLN A 135 11.01 39.26 16.94
C GLN A 135 11.78 37.95 16.75
N VAL A 136 13.08 37.95 17.06
CA VAL A 136 13.93 36.75 16.98
C VAL A 136 13.49 35.72 18.01
N THR A 137 13.23 36.13 19.26
CA THR A 137 12.74 35.22 20.31
C THR A 137 11.37 34.64 19.96
N LYS A 138 10.44 35.45 19.43
CA LYS A 138 9.15 34.94 18.91
C LYS A 138 9.33 33.93 17.77
N GLY A 139 10.30 34.15 16.88
CA GLY A 139 10.65 33.21 15.81
C GLY A 139 11.17 31.88 16.34
N ILE A 140 12.03 31.93 17.37
CA ILE A 140 12.55 30.75 18.07
C ILE A 140 11.42 30.00 18.78
N GLU A 141 10.57 30.69 19.55
CA GLU A 141 9.41 30.10 20.24
C GLU A 141 8.44 29.40 19.26
N LYS A 142 8.17 30.07 18.12
CA LYS A 142 7.33 29.49 17.06
C LYS A 142 7.97 28.22 16.48
N SER A 143 9.30 28.23 16.30
CA SER A 143 10.03 27.08 15.76
C SER A 143 10.08 25.92 16.77
N GLN A 144 10.31 26.21 18.04
CA GLN A 144 10.24 25.23 19.14
C GLN A 144 8.85 24.60 19.23
N LYS A 145 7.78 25.40 19.12
CA LYS A 145 6.41 24.88 19.10
C LYS A 145 6.18 23.94 17.92
N ARG A 146 6.60 24.33 16.70
CA ARG A 146 6.49 23.48 15.51
C ARG A 146 7.24 22.15 15.67
N LEU A 147 8.46 22.19 16.22
CA LEU A 147 9.24 21.00 16.48
C LEU A 147 8.56 20.08 17.51
N LYS A 148 7.98 20.65 18.56
CA LYS A 148 7.22 19.89 19.56
C LYS A 148 5.98 19.23 18.94
N ASP A 149 5.22 19.98 18.16
CA ASP A 149 4.05 19.46 17.44
C ASP A 149 4.44 18.31 16.48
N MET A 150 5.60 18.41 15.81
CA MET A 150 6.13 17.33 14.97
C MET A 150 6.52 16.09 15.78
N VAL A 151 7.16 16.28 16.94
CA VAL A 151 7.52 15.16 17.85
C VAL A 151 6.26 14.45 18.35
N ASP A 152 5.24 15.19 18.74
CA ASP A 152 3.99 14.60 19.24
C ASP A 152 3.23 13.88 18.12
N LYS A 153 3.16 14.47 16.92
CA LYS A 153 2.65 13.77 15.73
C LYS A 153 3.42 12.49 15.42
N GLY A 154 4.75 12.53 15.47
CA GLY A 154 5.58 11.35 15.24
C GLY A 154 5.29 10.22 16.24
N LYS A 155 5.08 10.55 17.51
CA LYS A 155 4.68 9.57 18.54
C LYS A 155 3.32 8.95 18.24
N ASP A 156 2.35 9.75 17.80
CA ASP A 156 1.01 9.27 17.48
C ASP A 156 1.00 8.42 16.20
N THR A 157 1.81 8.77 15.20
CA THR A 157 2.05 7.93 14.02
C THR A 157 2.63 6.57 14.41
N ILE A 158 3.62 6.53 15.31
CA ILE A 158 4.21 5.26 15.78
C ILE A 158 3.15 4.40 16.49
N LYS A 159 2.30 5.00 17.34
CA LYS A 159 1.21 4.26 18.00
C LYS A 159 0.20 3.71 17.00
N SER A 160 -0.22 4.53 16.03
CA SER A 160 -1.16 4.12 14.99
C SER A 160 -0.57 3.00 14.12
N LEU A 161 0.69 3.10 13.73
CA LEU A 161 1.38 2.06 12.96
C LEU A 161 1.44 0.74 13.74
N LYS A 162 1.71 0.80 15.05
CA LYS A 162 1.70 -0.40 15.91
C LYS A 162 0.32 -1.04 15.98
N ALA A 163 -0.73 -0.25 16.17
CA ALA A 163 -2.11 -0.76 16.20
C ALA A 163 -2.50 -1.40 14.86
N SER A 164 -2.16 -0.75 13.74
CA SER A 164 -2.40 -1.31 12.40
C SER A 164 -1.62 -2.61 12.16
N TYR A 165 -0.36 -2.69 12.60
CA TYR A 165 0.42 -3.93 12.54
C TYR A 165 -0.27 -5.07 13.30
N GLU A 166 -0.71 -4.82 14.54
CA GLU A 166 -1.40 -5.81 15.37
C GLU A 166 -2.72 -6.26 14.74
N GLN A 167 -3.49 -5.32 14.18
CA GLN A 167 -4.73 -5.61 13.48
C GLN A 167 -4.52 -6.47 12.22
N ILE A 168 -3.56 -6.13 11.38
CA ILE A 168 -3.24 -6.92 10.17
C ILE A 168 -2.82 -8.34 10.55
N CYS A 169 -2.09 -8.52 11.65
CA CYS A 169 -1.74 -9.85 12.15
C CYS A 169 -2.98 -10.66 12.54
N GLU A 170 -3.96 -10.03 13.18
CA GLU A 170 -5.21 -10.68 13.57
C GLU A 170 -6.06 -11.05 12.34
N GLU A 171 -6.14 -10.17 11.35
CA GLU A 171 -6.84 -10.43 10.08
C GLU A 171 -6.24 -11.62 9.32
N ILE A 172 -4.90 -11.71 9.21
CA ILE A 172 -4.23 -12.86 8.58
C ILE A 172 -4.57 -14.17 9.31
N LEU A 173 -4.63 -14.14 10.64
CA LEU A 173 -4.98 -15.32 11.43
C LEU A 173 -6.44 -15.72 11.24
N ASP A 174 -7.34 -14.75 11.12
CA ASP A 174 -8.76 -15.01 10.89
C ASP A 174 -9.02 -15.56 9.48
N GLU A 175 -8.41 -14.98 8.45
CA GLU A 175 -8.48 -15.49 7.07
C GLU A 175 -8.00 -16.95 6.99
N ARG A 176 -6.88 -17.27 7.65
CA ARG A 176 -6.39 -18.65 7.73
C ARG A 176 -7.39 -19.58 8.41
N ARG A 177 -8.07 -19.12 9.45
CA ARG A 177 -9.10 -19.90 10.17
C ARG A 177 -10.29 -20.18 9.26
N GLN A 178 -10.81 -19.16 8.57
CA GLN A 178 -11.94 -19.30 7.66
C GLN A 178 -11.65 -20.27 6.50
N ILE A 179 -10.44 -20.25 5.95
CA ILE A 179 -10.01 -21.21 4.92
C ILE A 179 -10.05 -22.65 5.47
N ASN A 180 -9.48 -22.88 6.66
CA ASN A 180 -9.46 -24.21 7.25
C ASN A 180 -10.88 -24.72 7.56
N GLU A 181 -11.75 -23.87 8.11
CA GLU A 181 -13.15 -24.24 8.39
C GLU A 181 -13.91 -24.62 7.12
N ASN A 182 -13.64 -23.93 6.00
CA ASN A 182 -14.20 -24.29 4.71
C ASN A 182 -13.70 -25.65 4.21
N LEU A 183 -12.41 -25.95 4.37
CA LEU A 183 -11.83 -27.25 4.00
C LEU A 183 -12.41 -28.38 4.88
N ASP A 184 -12.54 -28.16 6.18
CA ASP A 184 -13.16 -29.11 7.11
C ASP A 184 -14.61 -29.41 6.71
N ARG A 185 -15.38 -28.38 6.34
CA ARG A 185 -16.75 -28.53 5.86
C ARG A 185 -16.83 -29.34 4.56
N LEU A 186 -15.93 -29.09 3.60
CA LEU A 186 -15.86 -29.86 2.35
C LEU A 186 -15.53 -31.34 2.60
N GLN A 187 -14.59 -31.60 3.51
CA GLN A 187 -14.25 -32.96 3.94
C GLN A 187 -15.46 -33.66 4.57
N GLN A 188 -16.13 -33.02 5.54
CA GLN A 188 -17.30 -33.58 6.21
C GLN A 188 -18.45 -33.86 5.24
N ASN A 189 -18.68 -33.00 4.26
CA ASN A 189 -19.70 -33.25 3.23
C ASN A 189 -19.38 -34.49 2.40
N THR A 190 -18.13 -34.62 1.96
CA THR A 190 -17.67 -35.76 1.15
C THR A 190 -17.75 -37.07 1.93
N ILE A 191 -17.38 -37.07 3.20
CA ILE A 191 -17.48 -38.24 4.09
C ILE A 191 -18.95 -38.62 4.29
N ARG A 192 -19.84 -37.67 4.56
CA ARG A 192 -21.29 -37.94 4.73
C ARG A 192 -21.92 -38.55 3.48
N GLU A 193 -21.52 -38.10 2.30
CA GLU A 193 -21.97 -38.68 1.04
C GLU A 193 -21.48 -40.13 0.89
N LEU A 194 -20.21 -40.39 1.21
CA LEU A 194 -19.66 -41.74 1.22
C LEU A 194 -20.37 -42.67 2.22
N GLU A 195 -20.64 -42.18 3.43
CA GLU A 195 -21.41 -42.91 4.46
C GLU A 195 -22.82 -43.26 3.97
N SER A 196 -23.51 -42.31 3.33
CA SER A 196 -24.85 -42.55 2.76
C SER A 196 -24.83 -43.59 1.63
N ILE A 197 -23.83 -43.53 0.75
CA ILE A 197 -23.65 -44.53 -0.31
C ILE A 197 -23.37 -45.90 0.31
N HIS A 198 -22.49 -45.96 1.31
CA HIS A 198 -22.14 -47.19 2.02
C HIS A 198 -23.37 -47.81 2.69
N GLU A 199 -24.14 -47.03 3.44
CA GLU A 199 -25.37 -47.50 4.12
C GLU A 199 -26.39 -48.03 3.12
N ARG A 200 -26.62 -47.32 2.01
CA ARG A 200 -27.56 -47.74 0.96
C ARG A 200 -27.13 -49.07 0.31
N LEU A 201 -25.85 -49.22 0.00
CA LEU A 201 -25.32 -50.46 -0.58
C LEU A 201 -25.39 -51.61 0.42
N ASN A 202 -25.03 -51.37 1.68
CA ASN A 202 -25.09 -52.39 2.73
C ASN A 202 -26.53 -52.88 2.95
N ASN A 203 -27.50 -51.96 3.06
CA ASN A 203 -28.91 -52.31 3.19
C ASN A 203 -29.45 -53.11 1.99
N SER A 204 -29.02 -52.77 0.77
CA SER A 204 -29.41 -53.53 -0.43
C SER A 204 -28.84 -54.94 -0.41
N ILE A 205 -27.57 -55.10 -0.03
CA ILE A 205 -26.91 -56.40 0.06
C ILE A 205 -27.54 -57.25 1.18
N GLU A 206 -27.89 -56.64 2.31
CA GLU A 206 -28.57 -57.32 3.41
C GLU A 206 -29.97 -57.81 3.00
N ASP A 207 -30.76 -57.00 2.29
CA ASP A 207 -32.09 -57.41 1.79
C ASP A 207 -31.99 -58.54 0.77
N ASP A 208 -31.06 -58.45 -0.20
CA ASP A 208 -30.83 -59.50 -1.18
C ASP A 208 -30.34 -60.80 -0.52
N THR A 209 -29.48 -60.70 0.50
CA THR A 209 -29.01 -61.85 1.30
C THR A 209 -30.19 -62.52 2.01
N LYS A 210 -31.08 -61.73 2.63
CA LYS A 210 -32.28 -62.23 3.29
C LYS A 210 -33.20 -62.95 2.31
N ARG A 211 -33.45 -62.36 1.14
CA ARG A 211 -34.25 -62.96 0.07
C ARG A 211 -33.66 -64.29 -0.41
N CYS A 212 -32.33 -64.37 -0.55
CA CYS A 212 -31.63 -65.61 -0.87
C CYS A 212 -31.84 -66.68 0.19
N LEU A 213 -31.67 -66.35 1.47
CA LEU A 213 -31.89 -67.28 2.58
C LEU A 213 -33.34 -67.80 2.63
N GLU A 214 -34.32 -66.93 2.40
CA GLU A 214 -35.73 -67.31 2.32
C GLU A 214 -35.99 -68.29 1.16
N CYS A 215 -35.47 -68.01 -0.03
CA CYS A 215 -35.55 -68.92 -1.18
C CYS A 215 -34.92 -70.29 -0.88
N ILE A 216 -33.72 -70.31 -0.28
CA ILE A 216 -33.04 -71.54 0.13
C ILE A 216 -33.91 -72.33 1.12
N SER A 217 -34.52 -71.67 2.11
CA SER A 217 -35.36 -72.32 3.11
C SER A 217 -36.60 -72.97 2.49
N LYS A 218 -37.29 -72.26 1.56
CA LYS A 218 -38.47 -72.76 0.86
C LYS A 218 -38.11 -73.97 -0.01
N LEU A 219 -37.01 -73.89 -0.76
CA LEU A 219 -36.53 -75.00 -1.61
C LEU A 219 -36.18 -76.24 -0.77
N LYS A 220 -35.53 -76.07 0.39
CA LYS A 220 -35.26 -77.19 1.32
C LYS A 220 -36.54 -77.86 1.81
N ILE A 221 -37.56 -77.09 2.21
CA ILE A 221 -38.85 -77.61 2.69
C ILE A 221 -39.57 -78.39 1.59
N TYR A 222 -39.66 -77.84 0.37
CA TYR A 222 -40.33 -78.53 -0.74
C TYR A 222 -39.54 -79.76 -1.20
N GLY A 223 -38.20 -79.71 -1.18
CA GLY A 223 -37.35 -80.85 -1.45
C GLY A 223 -37.54 -82.01 -0.47
N ALA A 224 -37.72 -81.71 0.83
CA ALA A 224 -38.04 -82.72 1.84
C ALA A 224 -39.45 -83.31 1.61
N LYS A 225 -40.47 -82.46 1.43
CA LYS A 225 -41.85 -82.90 1.17
C LYS A 225 -41.99 -83.78 -0.07
N LEU A 226 -41.17 -83.57 -1.10
CA LEU A 226 -41.15 -84.42 -2.28
C LEU A 226 -40.66 -85.85 -2.00
N LYS A 227 -39.80 -86.04 -1.00
CA LYS A 227 -39.29 -87.37 -0.61
C LYS A 227 -40.28 -88.16 0.24
N ASP A 228 -41.14 -87.48 1.00
CA ASP A 228 -42.05 -88.11 1.97
C ASP A 228 -43.47 -88.42 1.42
N ASN A 229 -43.80 -87.99 0.19
CA ASN A 229 -45.14 -88.14 -0.36
C ASN A 229 -45.38 -89.50 -1.04
N ILE A 230 -46.36 -90.25 -0.54
CA ILE A 230 -46.74 -91.61 -1.02
C ILE A 230 -47.90 -91.56 -2.04
N LEU A 231 -48.63 -90.44 -2.12
CA LEU A 231 -49.83 -90.28 -2.98
C LEU A 231 -49.52 -89.47 -4.26
N PRO A 232 -49.85 -89.97 -5.47
CA PRO A 232 -49.52 -89.33 -6.75
C PRO A 232 -50.00 -87.88 -6.89
N GLU A 233 -51.23 -87.57 -6.45
CA GLU A 233 -51.84 -86.25 -6.61
C GLU A 233 -51.14 -85.20 -5.72
N ARG A 234 -50.76 -85.58 -4.49
CA ARG A 234 -50.01 -84.71 -3.57
C ARG A 234 -48.58 -84.47 -4.04
N THR A 235 -47.95 -85.50 -4.62
CA THR A 235 -46.63 -85.38 -5.25
C THR A 235 -46.67 -84.40 -6.41
N PHE A 236 -47.69 -84.45 -7.28
CA PHE A 236 -47.84 -83.52 -8.39
C PHE A 236 -47.99 -82.05 -7.94
N ILE A 237 -48.83 -81.78 -6.93
CA ILE A 237 -49.00 -80.42 -6.37
C ILE A 237 -47.68 -79.91 -5.78
N THR A 238 -46.97 -80.75 -5.03
CA THR A 238 -45.69 -80.39 -4.40
C THR A 238 -44.61 -80.13 -5.45
N LEU A 239 -44.59 -80.93 -6.52
CA LEU A 239 -43.67 -80.76 -7.66
C LEU A 239 -43.90 -79.43 -8.35
N ARG A 240 -45.16 -79.06 -8.63
CA ARG A 240 -45.47 -77.79 -9.28
C ARG A 240 -45.02 -76.59 -8.43
N LYS A 241 -45.29 -76.62 -7.12
CA LYS A 241 -44.82 -75.58 -6.19
C LYS A 241 -43.29 -75.49 -6.14
N CYS A 242 -42.59 -76.62 -6.22
CA CYS A 242 -41.14 -76.64 -6.25
C CYS A 242 -40.60 -75.98 -7.53
N ILE A 243 -41.18 -76.29 -8.70
CA ILE A 243 -40.83 -75.66 -9.98
C ILE A 243 -41.01 -74.14 -9.91
N ASP A 244 -42.15 -73.66 -9.39
CA ASP A 244 -42.42 -72.22 -9.27
C ASP A 244 -41.40 -71.52 -8.34
N GLN A 245 -41.02 -72.15 -7.21
CA GLN A 245 -40.00 -71.61 -6.31
C GLN A 245 -38.59 -71.63 -6.92
N THR A 246 -38.27 -72.62 -7.74
CA THR A 246 -36.97 -72.72 -8.43
C THR A 246 -36.85 -71.61 -9.47
N ALA A 247 -37.92 -71.38 -10.24
CA ALA A 247 -37.98 -70.26 -11.19
C ALA A 247 -37.84 -68.89 -10.48
N ALA A 248 -38.44 -68.72 -9.30
CA ALA A 248 -38.28 -67.50 -8.50
C ALA A 248 -36.83 -67.31 -8.03
N ALA A 249 -36.15 -68.37 -7.59
CA ALA A 249 -34.75 -68.32 -7.19
C ALA A 249 -33.82 -67.98 -8.37
N ASP A 250 -34.05 -68.58 -9.55
CA ASP A 250 -33.31 -68.26 -10.77
C ASP A 250 -33.49 -66.81 -11.20
N SER A 251 -34.70 -66.27 -11.05
CA SER A 251 -34.97 -64.86 -11.32
C SER A 251 -34.21 -63.93 -10.37
N LEU A 252 -34.13 -64.29 -9.08
CA LEU A 252 -33.37 -63.54 -8.08
C LEU A 252 -31.86 -63.55 -8.39
N LEU A 253 -31.30 -64.72 -8.70
CA LEU A 253 -29.88 -64.85 -9.08
C LEU A 253 -29.55 -64.00 -10.31
N LYS A 254 -30.42 -64.01 -11.33
CA LYS A 254 -30.24 -63.17 -12.52
C LYS A 254 -30.28 -61.68 -12.22
N SER A 255 -31.07 -61.23 -11.24
CA SER A 255 -31.06 -59.82 -10.83
C SER A 255 -29.79 -59.44 -10.07
N MET A 256 -29.26 -60.34 -9.23
CA MET A 256 -28.06 -60.05 -8.43
C MET A 256 -26.77 -60.09 -9.26
N LEU A 257 -26.66 -61.02 -10.22
CA LEU A 257 -25.52 -61.11 -11.15
C LEU A 257 -25.34 -59.86 -12.02
N LYS A 258 -26.38 -59.03 -12.18
CA LYS A 258 -26.27 -57.74 -12.89
C LYS A 258 -25.60 -56.65 -12.05
N ASN A 259 -25.53 -56.82 -10.73
CA ASN A 259 -25.00 -55.85 -9.78
C ASN A 259 -23.63 -56.26 -9.21
N ASP A 260 -22.99 -57.28 -9.79
CA ASP A 260 -21.76 -57.85 -9.25
C ASP A 260 -20.58 -56.87 -9.40
N GLY A 261 -20.06 -56.41 -8.26
CA GLY A 261 -18.83 -55.59 -8.19
C GLY A 261 -19.03 -54.08 -8.20
N THR A 262 -19.84 -53.53 -7.28
CA THR A 262 -19.85 -52.07 -7.07
C THR A 262 -18.54 -51.63 -6.44
N ASP A 263 -17.68 -50.99 -7.22
CA ASP A 263 -16.38 -50.45 -6.79
C ASP A 263 -16.51 -48.95 -6.48
N ILE A 264 -16.20 -48.56 -5.23
CA ILE A 264 -16.28 -47.17 -4.78
C ILE A 264 -14.89 -46.53 -4.95
N LYS A 265 -14.81 -45.49 -5.79
CA LYS A 265 -13.57 -44.76 -6.05
C LYS A 265 -13.71 -43.30 -5.63
N PHE A 266 -12.71 -42.80 -4.90
CA PHE A 266 -12.57 -41.38 -4.65
C PHE A 266 -11.81 -40.72 -5.81
N GLN A 267 -12.39 -39.66 -6.37
CA GLN A 267 -11.73 -38.82 -7.38
C GLN A 267 -11.49 -37.44 -6.77
N PRO A 268 -10.22 -37.06 -6.49
CA PRO A 268 -9.91 -35.74 -5.95
C PRO A 268 -10.32 -34.61 -6.91
N ASN A 269 -10.81 -33.50 -6.35
CA ASN A 269 -11.10 -32.30 -7.12
C ASN A 269 -9.79 -31.62 -7.56
N ARG A 270 -9.52 -31.64 -8.87
CA ARG A 270 -8.29 -31.07 -9.45
C ARG A 270 -8.23 -29.55 -9.34
N GLU A 271 -9.36 -28.86 -9.37
CA GLU A 271 -9.41 -27.39 -9.23
C GLU A 271 -8.95 -26.96 -7.84
N LEU A 272 -9.37 -27.69 -6.80
CA LEU A 272 -8.95 -27.43 -5.42
C LEU A 272 -7.45 -27.65 -5.23
N ILE A 273 -6.90 -28.72 -5.83
CA ILE A 273 -5.47 -29.05 -5.78
C ILE A 273 -4.64 -27.99 -6.52
N GLN A 274 -5.10 -27.57 -7.70
CA GLN A 274 -4.41 -26.58 -8.52
C GLN A 274 -4.42 -25.20 -7.86
N CYS A 275 -5.57 -24.77 -7.35
CA CYS A 275 -5.72 -23.50 -6.62
C CYS A 275 -4.76 -23.43 -5.41
N HIS A 276 -4.64 -24.52 -4.63
CA HIS A 276 -3.67 -24.57 -3.54
C HIS A 276 -2.21 -24.46 -4.02
N ALA A 277 -1.87 -25.08 -5.16
CA ALA A 277 -0.52 -25.05 -5.71
C ALA A 277 -0.14 -23.66 -6.25
N ASP A 278 -1.11 -22.90 -6.76
CA ASP A 278 -0.90 -21.60 -7.37
C ASP A 278 -0.87 -20.45 -6.34
N CYS A 279 -1.41 -20.66 -5.14
CA CYS A 279 -1.36 -19.67 -4.06
C CYS A 279 0.02 -19.64 -3.38
N THR A 280 0.79 -18.57 -3.60
CA THR A 280 2.10 -18.34 -2.95
C THR A 280 2.01 -17.57 -1.63
N ASP A 281 0.92 -16.86 -1.40
CA ASP A 281 0.68 -16.00 -0.25
C ASP A 281 -0.81 -15.99 0.13
N LEU A 282 -1.10 -15.58 1.38
CA LEU A 282 -2.48 -15.41 1.87
C LEU A 282 -3.07 -14.05 1.50
N GLY A 283 -2.23 -13.12 1.07
CA GLY A 283 -2.59 -11.74 0.81
C GLY A 283 -1.36 -10.86 0.65
N LYS A 284 -1.56 -9.66 0.09
CA LYS A 284 -0.49 -8.68 -0.15
C LYS A 284 -0.52 -7.60 0.92
N ILE A 285 0.62 -7.33 1.55
CA ILE A 285 0.79 -6.15 2.39
C ILE A 285 1.01 -4.95 1.48
N ILE A 286 0.04 -4.04 1.43
CA ILE A 286 0.15 -2.79 0.68
C ILE A 286 0.55 -1.70 1.66
N ILE A 287 1.73 -1.13 1.46
CA ILE A 287 2.14 0.08 2.17
C ILE A 287 1.51 1.24 1.41
N GLY A 288 0.42 1.78 1.93
CA GLY A 288 -0.08 3.08 1.48
C GLY A 288 1.02 4.12 1.72
N ASP A 289 1.40 4.87 0.68
CA ASP A 289 2.36 5.96 0.81
C ASP A 289 1.84 6.89 1.93
N PRO A 290 2.62 7.16 2.99
CA PRO A 290 2.14 7.93 4.13
C PRO A 290 1.72 9.28 3.58
N GLN A 291 0.41 9.55 3.60
CA GLN A 291 -0.24 10.77 3.10
C GLN A 291 0.76 11.92 3.13
N HIS A 292 1.49 12.08 2.03
CA HIS A 292 2.00 13.39 1.72
C HIS A 292 0.70 14.17 1.57
N ASN A 293 0.59 15.29 2.27
CA ASN A 293 -0.32 16.34 1.83
C ASN A 293 0.11 16.66 0.40
N VAL A 294 -0.34 15.85 -0.56
CA VAL A 294 -0.20 16.11 -1.97
C VAL A 294 -1.19 17.22 -2.16
N ASP A 295 -0.66 18.44 -2.11
CA ASP A 295 -1.35 19.61 -2.63
C ASP A 295 -2.01 19.17 -3.94
N PRO A 296 -3.35 19.27 -4.08
CA PRO A 296 -4.03 18.90 -5.33
C PRO A 296 -3.52 19.70 -6.54
N ASN A 297 -2.69 20.73 -6.34
CA ASN A 297 -1.97 21.47 -7.37
C ASN A 297 -0.52 21.00 -7.61
N LYS A 298 -0.05 19.93 -6.96
CA LYS A 298 1.29 19.38 -7.21
C LYS A 298 1.31 18.77 -8.61
N ILE A 299 1.83 19.53 -9.55
CA ILE A 299 2.15 19.07 -10.89
C ILE A 299 3.20 17.97 -10.74
N VAL A 300 2.81 16.72 -10.98
CA VAL A 300 3.74 15.59 -11.09
C VAL A 300 4.38 15.70 -12.46
N SER A 301 5.65 16.06 -12.52
CA SER A 301 6.44 15.95 -13.74
C SER A 301 6.78 14.48 -13.97
N ILE A 302 6.35 13.93 -15.10
CA ILE A 302 6.80 12.63 -15.56
C ILE A 302 8.28 12.78 -15.95
N GLU A 303 9.19 12.25 -15.13
CA GLU A 303 10.64 12.37 -15.35
C GLU A 303 11.12 11.48 -16.50
N ASP A 304 10.48 10.32 -16.70
CA ASP A 304 10.82 9.36 -17.75
C ASP A 304 9.59 8.95 -18.56
N LYS A 305 9.65 9.19 -19.87
CA LYS A 305 8.66 8.70 -20.85
C LYS A 305 9.30 7.61 -21.70
N SER A 306 8.82 6.38 -21.56
CA SER A 306 9.16 5.27 -22.45
C SER A 306 8.02 5.01 -23.43
N GLU A 307 8.37 4.69 -24.67
CA GLU A 307 7.40 4.37 -25.73
C GLU A 307 7.54 2.89 -26.13
N TYR A 308 6.41 2.18 -26.19
CA TYR A 308 6.35 0.76 -26.52
C TYR A 308 5.45 0.54 -27.72
N ASN A 309 5.94 -0.20 -28.71
CA ASN A 309 5.15 -0.53 -29.90
C ASN A 309 4.20 -1.70 -29.61
N VAL A 310 2.89 -1.43 -29.71
CA VAL A 310 1.82 -2.41 -29.48
C VAL A 310 1.10 -2.83 -30.78
N GLN A 311 1.69 -2.48 -31.93
CA GLN A 311 1.17 -2.85 -33.24
C GLN A 311 1.46 -4.32 -33.55
N THR A 312 0.46 -5.03 -34.08
CA THR A 312 0.56 -6.42 -34.53
C THR A 312 0.41 -6.51 -36.05
N ALA A 313 0.79 -7.65 -36.63
CA ALA A 313 0.69 -7.87 -38.08
C ALA A 313 -0.76 -7.90 -38.61
N THR A 314 -1.76 -8.04 -37.72
CA THR A 314 -3.18 -8.04 -38.07
C THR A 314 -3.81 -6.65 -38.03
N ASP A 315 -3.10 -5.66 -37.49
CA ASP A 315 -3.62 -4.30 -37.38
C ASP A 315 -3.73 -3.65 -38.76
N LYS A 316 -4.85 -2.96 -38.98
CA LYS A 316 -5.14 -2.24 -40.22
C LYS A 316 -4.87 -0.75 -40.09
N TYR A 317 -4.89 -0.24 -38.87
CA TYR A 317 -4.76 1.18 -38.56
C TYR A 317 -3.74 1.36 -37.42
N THR A 318 -3.25 2.59 -37.27
CA THR A 318 -2.43 2.97 -36.12
C THR A 318 -3.17 2.72 -34.82
N CYS A 319 -2.51 2.11 -33.84
CA CYS A 319 -3.13 1.78 -32.56
C CYS A 319 -3.61 3.04 -31.83
N ALA A 320 -4.86 3.03 -31.39
CA ALA A 320 -5.45 4.10 -30.59
C ALA A 320 -5.99 3.49 -29.30
N ILE A 321 -5.24 3.68 -28.20
CA ILE A 321 -5.54 3.03 -26.93
C ILE A 321 -6.53 3.87 -26.13
N THR A 322 -7.68 3.29 -25.80
CA THR A 322 -8.77 4.00 -25.11
C THR A 322 -9.08 3.44 -23.73
N GLY A 323 -8.59 2.23 -23.43
CA GLY A 323 -8.73 1.61 -22.12
C GLY A 323 -7.54 0.72 -21.81
N ILE A 324 -7.22 0.61 -20.52
CA ILE A 324 -6.14 -0.22 -20.00
C ILE A 324 -6.56 -0.82 -18.66
N CYS A 325 -6.19 -2.08 -18.43
CA CYS A 325 -6.29 -2.75 -17.14
C CYS A 325 -5.01 -3.55 -16.88
N THR A 326 -4.76 -3.88 -15.61
CA THR A 326 -3.68 -4.77 -15.17
C THR A 326 -4.28 -6.06 -14.62
N THR A 327 -3.62 -7.19 -14.87
CA THR A 327 -3.89 -8.44 -14.14
C THR A 327 -3.09 -8.48 -12.84
N SER A 328 -3.43 -9.37 -11.91
CA SER A 328 -2.68 -9.55 -10.65
C SER A 328 -1.23 -10.01 -10.86
N ASN A 329 -0.93 -10.58 -12.04
CA ASN A 329 0.40 -11.01 -12.46
C ASN A 329 1.20 -9.88 -13.14
N GLY A 330 0.65 -8.68 -13.24
CA GLY A 330 1.32 -7.51 -13.83
C GLY A 330 1.27 -7.44 -15.35
N ASP A 331 0.52 -8.32 -16.01
CA ASP A 331 0.26 -8.20 -17.45
C ASP A 331 -0.72 -7.05 -17.71
N LEU A 332 -0.55 -6.38 -18.84
CA LEU A 332 -1.40 -5.26 -19.25
C LEU A 332 -2.38 -5.73 -20.31
N VAL A 333 -3.62 -5.31 -20.20
CA VAL A 333 -4.63 -5.55 -21.22
C VAL A 333 -5.18 -4.22 -21.71
N ILE A 334 -5.06 -3.97 -23.01
CA ILE A 334 -5.36 -2.69 -23.63
C ILE A 334 -6.44 -2.82 -24.69
N ALA A 335 -7.32 -1.82 -24.78
CA ALA A 335 -8.32 -1.67 -25.83
C ALA A 335 -7.77 -0.80 -26.96
N ASP A 336 -7.66 -1.36 -28.17
CA ASP A 336 -7.27 -0.64 -29.39
C ASP A 336 -8.52 -0.33 -30.21
N CYS A 337 -8.95 0.93 -30.16
CA CYS A 337 -10.23 1.35 -30.71
C CYS A 337 -10.25 1.33 -32.24
N TYR A 338 -9.15 1.70 -32.89
CA TYR A 338 -9.07 1.74 -34.35
C TYR A 338 -8.97 0.34 -34.96
N ASN A 339 -8.35 -0.61 -34.25
CA ASN A 339 -8.27 -2.00 -34.69
C ASN A 339 -9.41 -2.88 -34.13
N ASN A 340 -10.37 -2.30 -33.41
CA ASN A 340 -11.51 -2.98 -32.80
C ASN A 340 -11.11 -4.23 -32.00
N CYS A 341 -10.01 -4.19 -31.25
CA CYS A 341 -9.49 -5.36 -30.57
C CYS A 341 -9.04 -5.04 -29.15
N VAL A 342 -8.84 -6.10 -28.36
CA VAL A 342 -8.19 -6.03 -27.06
C VAL A 342 -6.90 -6.85 -27.15
N LYS A 343 -5.80 -6.29 -26.68
CA LYS A 343 -4.45 -6.87 -26.72
C LYS A 343 -3.95 -7.12 -25.32
N LEU A 344 -3.31 -8.27 -25.11
CA LEU A 344 -2.65 -8.65 -23.88
C LEU A 344 -1.15 -8.48 -24.06
N LEU A 345 -0.52 -7.75 -23.14
CA LEU A 345 0.90 -7.48 -23.10
C LEU A 345 1.49 -8.10 -21.84
N ASN A 346 2.66 -8.71 -21.97
CA ASN A 346 3.42 -9.15 -20.81
C ASN A 346 4.09 -7.97 -20.08
N GLN A 347 4.75 -8.25 -18.94
CA GLN A 347 5.52 -7.26 -18.17
C GLN A 347 6.68 -6.59 -18.95
N ALA A 348 7.10 -7.16 -20.08
CA ALA A 348 8.06 -6.56 -21.00
C ALA A 348 7.38 -5.69 -22.10
N TYR A 349 6.10 -5.39 -21.94
CA TYR A 349 5.26 -4.58 -22.85
C TYR A 349 5.15 -5.16 -24.26
N LYS A 350 5.37 -6.46 -24.43
CA LYS A 350 5.19 -7.16 -25.71
C LYS A 350 3.80 -7.76 -25.79
N VAL A 351 3.13 -7.54 -26.93
CA VAL A 351 1.83 -8.18 -27.20
C VAL A 351 2.02 -9.69 -27.33
N ILE A 352 1.34 -10.45 -26.47
CA ILE A 352 1.39 -11.91 -26.41
C ILE A 352 0.10 -12.58 -26.89
N ASP A 353 -1.04 -11.87 -26.82
CA ASP A 353 -2.31 -12.34 -27.36
C ASP A 353 -3.23 -11.17 -27.74
N GLN A 354 -4.24 -11.44 -28.55
CA GLN A 354 -5.23 -10.45 -28.97
C GLN A 354 -6.60 -11.09 -29.29
N VAL A 355 -7.67 -10.38 -28.99
CA VAL A 355 -9.04 -10.78 -29.34
C VAL A 355 -9.75 -9.69 -30.14
N GLN A 356 -10.35 -10.08 -31.26
CA GLN A 356 -11.14 -9.18 -32.10
C GLN A 356 -12.52 -8.93 -31.49
N LEU A 357 -12.88 -7.68 -31.29
CA LEU A 357 -14.21 -7.24 -30.85
C LEU A 357 -15.12 -6.93 -32.07
N PRO A 358 -16.45 -7.02 -31.90
CA PRO A 358 -17.39 -6.77 -33.00
C PRO A 358 -17.42 -5.30 -33.43
N THR A 359 -17.16 -4.37 -32.51
CA THR A 359 -17.10 -2.92 -32.76
C THR A 359 -16.04 -2.25 -31.91
N THR A 360 -15.96 -0.92 -32.00
CA THR A 360 -14.98 -0.07 -31.35
C THR A 360 -15.05 -0.19 -29.82
N PRO A 361 -13.98 -0.65 -29.15
CA PRO A 361 -13.87 -0.55 -27.71
C PRO A 361 -13.64 0.89 -27.27
N TRP A 362 -14.19 1.26 -26.11
CA TRP A 362 -14.10 2.62 -25.57
C TRP A 362 -13.38 2.67 -24.23
N SER A 363 -13.85 1.94 -23.23
CA SER A 363 -13.25 1.94 -21.89
C SER A 363 -13.19 0.54 -21.34
N MET A 364 -12.30 0.33 -20.38
CA MET A 364 -12.12 -0.94 -19.69
C MET A 364 -12.12 -0.72 -18.18
N CYS A 365 -12.57 -1.72 -17.43
CA CYS A 365 -12.37 -1.79 -15.98
C CYS A 365 -12.04 -3.22 -15.56
N SER A 366 -11.30 -3.36 -14.46
CA SER A 366 -11.07 -4.65 -13.82
C SER A 366 -12.30 -5.06 -13.00
N ILE A 367 -12.68 -6.33 -13.12
CA ILE A 367 -13.73 -6.97 -12.31
C ILE A 367 -13.09 -7.76 -11.17
N SER A 368 -12.02 -8.48 -11.47
CA SER A 368 -11.22 -9.25 -10.52
C SER A 368 -9.77 -9.34 -10.99
N SER A 369 -8.96 -10.14 -10.30
CA SER A 369 -7.52 -10.35 -10.59
C SER A 369 -7.19 -10.69 -12.05
N PHE A 370 -8.11 -11.37 -12.75
CA PHE A 370 -7.91 -11.82 -14.14
C PHE A 370 -9.12 -11.55 -15.04
N GLU A 371 -10.19 -10.95 -14.51
CA GLU A 371 -11.41 -10.68 -15.26
C GLU A 371 -11.65 -9.18 -15.38
N MET A 372 -12.14 -8.77 -16.54
CA MET A 372 -12.29 -7.37 -16.90
C MET A 372 -13.53 -7.19 -17.77
N ALA A 373 -14.03 -5.98 -17.83
CA ALA A 373 -15.10 -5.59 -18.72
C ALA A 373 -14.62 -4.52 -19.70
N VAL A 374 -15.02 -4.64 -20.96
CA VAL A 374 -14.78 -3.62 -22.00
C VAL A 374 -16.10 -3.19 -22.62
N THR A 375 -16.32 -1.88 -22.70
CA THR A 375 -17.44 -1.30 -23.42
C THR A 375 -17.13 -1.28 -24.91
N VAL A 376 -18.11 -1.69 -25.70
CA VAL A 376 -18.04 -1.61 -27.16
C VAL A 376 -19.23 -0.80 -27.66
N SER A 377 -18.98 0.10 -28.60
CA SER A 377 -20.03 0.89 -29.25
C SER A 377 -19.59 1.35 -30.63
N LYS A 378 -20.53 1.42 -31.57
CA LYS A 378 -20.23 1.81 -32.95
C LYS A 378 -19.74 3.26 -33.00
N TYR A 379 -18.54 3.47 -33.55
CA TYR A 379 -17.99 4.80 -33.82
C TYR A 379 -18.68 5.42 -35.04
N ASN A 380 -19.28 6.61 -34.90
CA ASN A 380 -19.70 7.45 -36.02
C ASN A 380 -18.93 8.76 -35.95
N ALA A 381 -17.85 8.87 -36.74
CA ALA A 381 -17.00 10.06 -36.82
C ALA A 381 -17.75 11.33 -37.27
N HIS A 382 -18.92 11.20 -37.89
CA HIS A 382 -19.60 12.28 -38.62
C HIS A 382 -21.12 12.36 -38.47
N ALA A 383 -21.71 12.03 -37.31
CA ALA A 383 -23.14 12.25 -37.12
C ALA A 383 -23.53 12.62 -35.68
N VAL A 384 -23.88 13.90 -35.52
CA VAL A 384 -24.91 14.30 -34.56
C VAL A 384 -26.23 13.63 -35.00
N CYS A 385 -26.80 12.82 -34.11
CA CYS A 385 -28.14 12.21 -34.16
C CYS A 385 -28.42 11.10 -35.20
N LYS A 386 -28.52 9.85 -34.72
CA LYS A 386 -29.75 9.03 -34.65
C LYS A 386 -29.40 7.68 -34.03
N TYR A 387 -30.08 7.32 -32.94
CA TYR A 387 -29.99 5.99 -32.33
C TYR A 387 -30.60 4.97 -33.31
N GLU A 388 -29.77 4.32 -34.11
CA GLU A 388 -30.16 3.06 -34.76
C GLU A 388 -30.00 1.96 -33.71
N ALA A 389 -31.10 1.27 -33.45
CA ALA A 389 -31.28 0.29 -32.38
C ALA A 389 -30.60 -1.07 -32.65
N ASP A 390 -29.51 -1.08 -33.42
CA ASP A 390 -28.96 -2.31 -33.98
C ASP A 390 -27.75 -2.83 -33.18
N ALA A 391 -28.08 -3.68 -32.21
CA ALA A 391 -27.44 -4.93 -31.79
C ALA A 391 -25.94 -5.01 -31.41
N LEU A 392 -25.14 -3.95 -31.55
CA LEU A 392 -23.67 -4.05 -31.37
C LEU A 392 -23.11 -3.29 -30.17
N ASN A 393 -23.90 -2.44 -29.52
CA ASN A 393 -23.47 -1.83 -28.26
C ASN A 393 -23.54 -2.86 -27.14
N GLY A 394 -22.53 -2.89 -26.30
CA GLY A 394 -22.50 -3.86 -25.23
C GLY A 394 -21.29 -3.77 -24.32
N ILE A 395 -21.27 -4.68 -23.36
CA ILE A 395 -20.16 -4.90 -22.44
C ILE A 395 -19.67 -6.31 -22.69
N HIS A 396 -18.39 -6.45 -23.02
CA HIS A 396 -17.75 -7.75 -23.15
C HIS A 396 -16.94 -8.02 -21.89
N PHE A 397 -17.27 -9.11 -21.21
CA PHE A 397 -16.45 -9.63 -20.12
C PHE A 397 -15.37 -10.52 -20.70
N LEU A 398 -14.13 -10.19 -20.37
CA LEU A 398 -12.92 -10.86 -20.80
C LEU A 398 -12.21 -11.43 -19.58
N ARG A 399 -11.52 -12.56 -19.77
CA ARG A 399 -10.68 -13.20 -18.77
C ARG A 399 -9.32 -13.50 -19.37
N VAL A 400 -8.26 -13.33 -18.59
CA VAL A 400 -6.92 -13.76 -18.98
C VAL A 400 -6.60 -15.08 -18.27
N ASP A 401 -6.45 -16.15 -19.05
CA ASP A 401 -6.03 -17.47 -18.55
C ASP A 401 -4.83 -17.95 -19.39
N ASP A 402 -3.76 -18.40 -18.74
CA ASP A 402 -2.54 -18.93 -19.37
C ASP A 402 -1.99 -18.05 -20.51
N GLY A 403 -1.96 -16.73 -20.30
CA GLY A 403 -1.45 -15.77 -21.29
C GLY A 403 -2.35 -15.59 -22.51
N LYS A 404 -3.63 -15.96 -22.43
CA LYS A 404 -4.63 -15.78 -23.49
C LYS A 404 -5.86 -15.04 -23.01
N ILE A 405 -6.47 -14.26 -23.90
CA ILE A 405 -7.72 -13.54 -23.66
C ILE A 405 -8.90 -14.44 -24.07
N ILE A 406 -9.75 -14.74 -23.10
CA ILE A 406 -10.96 -15.54 -23.27
C ILE A 406 -12.18 -14.62 -23.09
N ARG A 407 -13.10 -14.64 -24.06
CA ARG A 407 -14.39 -13.93 -23.93
C ARG A 407 -15.38 -14.79 -23.13
N LYS A 408 -15.85 -14.27 -22.00
CA LYS A 408 -16.74 -14.98 -21.06
C LYS A 408 -18.21 -14.72 -21.36
N GLN A 409 -18.60 -13.45 -21.32
CA GLN A 409 -20.00 -13.02 -21.41
C GLN A 409 -20.09 -11.74 -22.21
N VAL A 410 -21.23 -11.54 -22.88
CA VAL A 410 -21.54 -10.29 -23.59
C VAL A 410 -22.90 -9.82 -23.14
N LEU A 411 -22.94 -8.62 -22.57
CA LEU A 411 -24.19 -7.92 -22.26
C LEU A 411 -24.53 -7.00 -23.41
N LYS A 412 -25.68 -7.22 -24.04
CA LYS A 412 -26.19 -6.34 -25.10
C LYS A 412 -26.87 -5.13 -24.46
N MET A 413 -26.50 -3.94 -24.94
CA MET A 413 -27.01 -2.68 -24.44
C MET A 413 -27.85 -2.00 -25.52
N ASN A 414 -28.95 -1.39 -25.11
CA ASN A 414 -29.85 -0.64 -25.99
C ASN A 414 -29.46 0.85 -26.12
N HIS A 415 -28.32 1.24 -25.57
CA HIS A 415 -27.74 2.57 -25.64
C HIS A 415 -26.24 2.49 -25.92
N ALA A 416 -25.62 3.61 -26.27
CA ALA A 416 -24.17 3.69 -26.42
C ALA A 416 -23.48 3.54 -25.06
N CYS A 417 -22.35 2.84 -25.04
CA CYS A 417 -21.55 2.53 -23.86
C CYS A 417 -20.13 3.05 -24.09
N TYR A 418 -19.73 4.07 -23.34
CA TYR A 418 -18.42 4.70 -23.47
C TYR A 418 -17.56 4.39 -22.24
N GLY A 419 -17.83 5.01 -21.10
CA GLY A 419 -17.13 4.74 -19.84
C GLY A 419 -17.72 3.55 -19.10
N ILE A 420 -16.88 2.84 -18.33
CA ILE A 420 -17.28 1.72 -17.49
C ILE A 420 -16.49 1.69 -16.18
N ALA A 421 -17.16 1.31 -15.10
CA ALA A 421 -16.57 0.99 -13.81
C ALA A 421 -17.31 -0.17 -13.15
N HIS A 422 -16.65 -0.82 -12.19
CA HIS A 422 -17.20 -1.90 -11.39
C HIS A 422 -16.99 -1.61 -9.91
N VAL A 423 -18.05 -1.73 -9.11
CA VAL A 423 -18.05 -1.52 -7.65
C VAL A 423 -19.02 -2.52 -7.03
N ASP A 424 -18.60 -3.24 -5.97
CA ASP A 424 -19.47 -4.08 -5.12
C ASP A 424 -20.49 -4.98 -5.87
N ALA A 425 -20.05 -5.60 -6.98
CA ALA A 425 -20.85 -6.45 -7.87
C ALA A 425 -21.86 -5.74 -8.79
N GLU A 426 -21.69 -4.44 -9.00
CA GLU A 426 -22.44 -3.63 -9.97
C GLU A 426 -21.50 -2.99 -11.00
N VAL A 427 -22.04 -2.74 -12.19
CA VAL A 427 -21.35 -2.13 -13.32
C VAL A 427 -22.00 -0.80 -13.66
N PHE A 428 -21.20 0.25 -13.62
CA PHE A 428 -21.62 1.60 -13.96
C PHE A 428 -21.17 1.90 -15.38
N VAL A 429 -22.10 2.33 -16.23
CA VAL A 429 -21.85 2.56 -17.66
C VAL A 429 -22.32 3.94 -18.05
N THR A 430 -21.47 4.70 -18.74
CA THR A 430 -21.89 5.97 -19.33
C THR A 430 -22.27 5.83 -20.79
N SER A 431 -23.23 6.64 -21.18
CA SER A 431 -23.49 7.04 -22.56
C SER A 431 -23.09 8.50 -22.74
N GLY A 432 -23.32 9.06 -23.94
CA GLY A 432 -23.02 10.47 -24.20
C GLY A 432 -23.84 11.45 -23.34
N THR A 433 -24.98 11.02 -22.80
CA THR A 433 -25.92 11.89 -22.07
C THR A 433 -26.44 11.29 -20.76
N ALA A 434 -25.97 10.12 -20.33
CA ALA A 434 -26.55 9.44 -19.18
C ALA A 434 -25.58 8.49 -18.49
N LEU A 435 -25.79 8.29 -17.19
CA LEU A 435 -25.11 7.29 -16.36
C LEU A 435 -26.11 6.22 -15.93
N TYR A 436 -25.73 4.97 -16.14
CA TYR A 436 -26.52 3.79 -15.85
C TYR A 436 -25.79 2.89 -14.86
N GLU A 437 -26.57 2.20 -14.05
CA GLU A 437 -26.14 1.20 -13.09
C GLU A 437 -26.78 -0.14 -13.48
N TYR A 438 -25.94 -1.14 -13.69
CA TYR A 438 -26.31 -2.48 -14.12
C TYR A 438 -25.79 -3.52 -13.13
N THR A 439 -26.53 -4.60 -12.96
CA THR A 439 -25.99 -5.82 -12.35
C THR A 439 -25.02 -6.52 -13.30
N MET A 440 -24.18 -7.43 -12.78
CA MET A 440 -23.24 -8.21 -13.60
C MET A 440 -23.92 -9.11 -14.66
N ASP A 441 -25.18 -9.51 -14.45
CA ASP A 441 -26.00 -10.24 -15.43
C ASP A 441 -26.67 -9.33 -16.47
N GLY A 442 -26.49 -8.01 -16.37
CA GLY A 442 -26.97 -7.01 -17.33
C GLY A 442 -28.38 -6.50 -17.08
N ARG A 443 -28.93 -6.71 -15.88
CA ARG A 443 -30.20 -6.08 -15.49
C ARG A 443 -29.94 -4.61 -15.14
N LEU A 444 -30.68 -3.70 -15.76
CA LEU A 444 -30.64 -2.30 -15.37
C LEU A 444 -31.17 -2.16 -13.93
N VAL A 445 -30.33 -1.69 -13.01
CA VAL A 445 -30.73 -1.35 -11.65
C VAL A 445 -31.38 0.02 -11.65
N LYS A 446 -30.65 1.03 -12.14
CA LYS A 446 -31.14 2.40 -12.19
C LYS A 446 -30.42 3.25 -13.24
N LYS A 447 -31.12 4.27 -13.74
CA LYS A 447 -30.51 5.39 -14.47
C LYS A 447 -30.21 6.50 -13.47
N LEU A 448 -28.94 6.68 -13.15
CA LEU A 448 -28.50 7.62 -12.11
C LEU A 448 -28.54 9.08 -12.58
N TYR A 449 -28.28 9.30 -13.86
CA TYR A 449 -28.27 10.64 -14.46
C TYR A 449 -28.71 10.60 -15.93
N GLU A 450 -29.38 11.66 -16.38
CA GLU A 450 -29.67 11.92 -17.79
C GLU A 450 -29.67 13.43 -18.07
N ASP A 451 -28.80 13.87 -18.98
CA ASP A 451 -28.91 15.18 -19.60
C ASP A 451 -30.00 15.13 -20.68
N ARG A 452 -31.08 15.88 -20.44
CA ARG A 452 -32.19 16.04 -21.39
C ARG A 452 -32.06 17.31 -22.23
N THR A 453 -31.12 18.19 -21.91
CA THR A 453 -30.89 19.45 -22.62
C THR A 453 -30.08 19.24 -23.90
N ARG A 454 -29.30 18.15 -23.98
CA ARG A 454 -28.33 17.84 -25.05
C ARG A 454 -27.25 18.91 -25.21
N GLN A 455 -27.07 19.75 -24.20
CA GLN A 455 -26.06 20.81 -24.22
C GLN A 455 -24.72 20.32 -23.68
N ALA A 456 -24.72 19.22 -22.91
CA ALA A 456 -23.50 18.68 -22.32
C ALA A 456 -23.22 17.24 -22.76
N ARG A 457 -21.95 16.94 -23.02
CA ARG A 457 -21.46 15.55 -23.03
C ARG A 457 -21.15 15.11 -21.62
N VAL A 458 -21.67 13.95 -21.23
CA VAL A 458 -21.37 13.33 -19.94
C VAL A 458 -20.17 12.42 -20.11
N GLN A 459 -19.02 12.87 -19.61
CA GLN A 459 -17.86 12.00 -19.44
C GLN A 459 -17.76 11.67 -17.96
N CYS A 460 -17.67 10.38 -17.64
CA CYS A 460 -17.38 9.95 -16.28
C CYS A 460 -15.94 9.54 -16.20
N THR A 461 -15.19 10.27 -15.38
CA THR A 461 -13.87 9.84 -14.92
C THR A 461 -14.06 9.33 -13.51
N PHE A 462 -13.87 8.03 -13.32
CA PHE A 462 -13.93 7.44 -11.99
C PHE A 462 -12.57 7.62 -11.34
N ILE A 463 -12.54 8.36 -10.23
CA ILE A 463 -11.31 8.65 -9.49
C ILE A 463 -11.39 7.87 -8.17
N PRO A 464 -10.34 7.14 -7.77
CA PRO A 464 -10.23 6.65 -6.41
C PRO A 464 -10.29 7.87 -5.47
N LEU A 465 -11.33 7.97 -4.63
CA LEU A 465 -11.34 9.01 -3.61
C LEU A 465 -10.44 8.56 -2.45
N PRO A 466 -9.58 9.45 -1.92
CA PRO A 466 -8.93 9.16 -0.66
C PRO A 466 -10.02 9.04 0.42
N GLY A 467 -10.26 7.83 0.90
CA GLY A 467 -11.15 7.58 2.02
C GLY A 467 -10.57 8.18 3.30
N ASP A 468 -11.44 8.67 4.18
CA ASP A 468 -11.09 9.14 5.53
C ASP A 468 -10.68 7.98 6.48
N ASP A 469 -10.77 6.72 6.02
CA ASP A 469 -10.45 5.52 6.79
C ASP A 469 -9.56 4.56 5.99
N TYR A 470 -8.46 4.10 6.61
CA TYR A 470 -7.28 3.56 5.91
C TYR A 470 -7.40 2.12 5.42
N GLN A 471 -8.45 1.38 5.79
CA GLN A 471 -8.61 -0.02 5.36
C GLN A 471 -9.35 -0.20 4.04
N ASP A 472 -9.91 0.88 3.48
CA ASP A 472 -10.88 0.78 2.40
C ASP A 472 -10.56 1.73 1.23
N GLN A 473 -9.27 1.89 0.92
CA GLN A 473 -8.79 2.82 -0.11
C GLN A 473 -9.20 2.46 -1.55
N PHE A 474 -9.87 1.31 -1.76
CA PHE A 474 -10.47 0.93 -3.04
C PHE A 474 -12.01 0.86 -3.01
N SER A 475 -12.68 1.08 -1.87
CA SER A 475 -14.14 0.98 -1.79
C SER A 475 -14.88 2.29 -2.14
N GLN A 476 -14.19 3.43 -2.15
CA GLN A 476 -14.79 4.72 -2.48
C GLN A 476 -14.38 5.18 -3.90
N LEU A 477 -15.13 4.71 -4.89
CA LEU A 477 -15.09 5.29 -6.24
C LEU A 477 -15.86 6.61 -6.26
N GLY A 478 -15.15 7.71 -6.50
CA GLY A 478 -15.77 8.99 -6.84
C GLY A 478 -16.10 9.04 -8.32
N VAL A 479 -17.35 9.35 -8.64
CA VAL A 479 -17.80 9.62 -10.01
C VAL A 479 -17.59 11.10 -10.27
N VAL A 480 -16.56 11.47 -11.03
CA VAL A 480 -16.44 12.85 -11.54
C VAL A 480 -17.14 12.92 -12.88
N LEU A 481 -18.29 13.59 -12.88
CA LEU A 481 -19.01 13.94 -14.10
C LEU A 481 -18.42 15.25 -14.62
N THR A 482 -17.67 15.16 -15.72
CA THR A 482 -17.26 16.33 -16.49
C THR A 482 -18.32 16.63 -17.53
N PHE A 483 -18.84 17.86 -17.48
CA PHE A 483 -19.75 18.40 -18.48
C PHE A 483 -18.92 19.25 -19.43
N GLN A 484 -18.96 18.88 -20.71
CA GLN A 484 -18.36 19.68 -21.78
C GLN A 484 -19.49 20.28 -22.61
N ASP A 485 -19.59 21.62 -22.60
CA ASP A 485 -20.52 22.34 -23.46
C ASP A 485 -20.11 22.18 -24.93
N VAL A 486 -21.09 22.26 -25.84
CA VAL A 486 -20.90 22.11 -27.30
C VAL A 486 -19.84 23.10 -27.86
N ASP A 487 -19.60 24.22 -27.17
CA ASP A 487 -18.67 25.27 -27.56
C ASP A 487 -17.22 25.03 -27.06
N GLY A 488 -16.94 23.88 -26.44
CA GLY A 488 -15.59 23.45 -26.09
C GLY A 488 -15.08 23.90 -24.72
N THR A 489 -15.87 24.65 -23.94
CA THR A 489 -15.56 25.00 -22.55
C THR A 489 -15.86 23.82 -21.63
N SER A 490 -14.83 23.28 -20.98
CA SER A 490 -14.94 22.22 -19.98
C SER A 490 -15.12 22.82 -18.58
N THR A 491 -16.21 22.48 -17.89
CA THR A 491 -16.36 22.75 -16.45
C THR A 491 -16.33 21.43 -15.67
N SER A 492 -15.33 21.25 -14.80
CA SER A 492 -15.32 20.15 -13.84
C SER A 492 -16.19 20.51 -12.64
N ALA A 493 -17.23 19.71 -12.36
CA ALA A 493 -17.88 19.76 -11.05
C ALA A 493 -16.93 19.16 -10.00
N ALA A 494 -16.92 19.72 -8.79
CA ALA A 494 -16.15 19.20 -7.66
C ALA A 494 -16.48 17.71 -7.40
N PRO A 495 -15.54 16.91 -6.85
CA PRO A 495 -15.79 15.51 -6.54
C PRO A 495 -17.04 15.37 -5.68
N LEU A 496 -17.98 14.51 -6.12
CA LEU A 496 -19.16 14.17 -5.34
C LEU A 496 -18.69 13.50 -4.03
N ARG A 497 -19.06 14.07 -2.88
CA ARG A 497 -18.76 13.49 -1.56
C ARG A 497 -19.34 12.08 -1.44
N PRO A 498 -18.69 11.18 -0.67
CA PRO A 498 -19.15 9.81 -0.50
C PRO A 498 -20.53 9.81 0.17
N LEU A 499 -21.52 9.25 -0.52
CA LEU A 499 -22.92 9.15 -0.09
C LEU A 499 -23.34 7.68 -0.14
N PHE A 500 -22.71 6.84 0.69
CA PHE A 500 -23.16 5.46 0.87
C PHE A 500 -23.24 5.09 2.35
N ARG A 501 -24.23 5.68 3.03
CA ARG A 501 -25.00 4.98 4.07
C ARG A 501 -26.47 5.38 3.94
N THR A 502 -27.26 4.46 3.38
CA THR A 502 -28.73 4.39 3.52
C THR A 502 -29.48 5.73 3.38
N GLN A 503 -29.43 6.34 2.19
CA GLN A 503 -30.54 7.07 1.55
C GLN A 503 -30.00 7.73 0.28
N SER A 504 -30.49 7.25 -0.86
CA SER A 504 -30.09 7.69 -2.20
C SER A 504 -30.46 9.16 -2.45
N ARG A 505 -29.46 10.06 -2.44
CA ARG A 505 -29.59 11.42 -2.97
C ARG A 505 -28.27 11.86 -3.59
N ILE A 506 -28.19 11.89 -4.93
CA ILE A 506 -27.06 12.45 -5.68
C ILE A 506 -27.32 13.96 -5.80
N GLU A 507 -26.40 14.81 -5.36
CA GLU A 507 -26.48 16.26 -5.55
C GLU A 507 -25.68 16.67 -6.78
N VAL A 508 -26.36 17.19 -7.80
CA VAL A 508 -25.76 17.70 -9.04
C VAL A 508 -25.62 19.21 -8.93
N TYR A 509 -24.38 19.72 -8.97
CA TYR A 509 -24.13 21.16 -9.06
C TYR A 509 -24.10 21.56 -10.54
N THR A 510 -25.11 22.31 -10.98
CA THR A 510 -25.07 23.06 -12.24
C THR A 510 -24.70 24.50 -11.90
N ASN A 511 -23.75 25.10 -12.63
CA ASN A 511 -23.37 26.49 -12.41
C ASN A 511 -24.48 27.40 -12.97
N PRO A 512 -25.19 28.20 -12.16
CA PRO A 512 -26.23 29.08 -12.66
C PRO A 512 -25.63 30.47 -12.90
N GLN A 513 -24.72 30.64 -13.87
CA GLN A 513 -24.31 31.99 -14.29
C GLN A 513 -24.04 32.09 -15.79
N SER A 514 -25.14 32.26 -16.54
CA SER A 514 -25.19 33.08 -17.75
C SER A 514 -26.51 33.85 -17.80
N GLY A 515 -26.88 34.47 -16.67
CA GLY A 515 -27.89 35.53 -16.62
C GLY A 515 -27.17 36.87 -16.49
N GLN A 516 -26.90 37.53 -17.61
CA GLN A 516 -26.58 38.96 -17.62
C GLN A 516 -27.84 39.72 -17.20
N ASP A 517 -27.89 40.18 -15.97
CA ASP A 517 -28.65 41.38 -15.63
C ASP A 517 -27.64 42.54 -15.57
N HIS A 518 -27.76 43.45 -16.53
CA HIS A 518 -27.20 44.79 -16.44
C HIS A 518 -27.91 45.56 -15.31
N PRO A 519 -27.18 46.23 -14.41
CA PRO A 519 -27.68 47.42 -13.75
C PRO A 519 -26.93 48.65 -14.24
N ASP A 520 -27.68 49.73 -14.41
CA ASP A 520 -27.22 51.07 -14.71
C ASP A 520 -26.11 51.56 -13.75
N LEU A 521 -25.23 52.40 -14.36
CA LEU A 521 -24.17 53.27 -13.82
C LEU A 521 -22.78 52.70 -13.59
#